data_AF-L8LLJ9-F1
#
_entry.id   AF-L8LLJ9-F1
#
_cell.length_a   1.000
_cell.length_b   1.000
_cell.length_c   1.000
_cell.angle_alpha   90.00
_cell.angle_beta   90.00
_cell.angle_gamma   90.00
#
_symmetry.space_group_name_H-M   'P 1'
#
loop_
_entity.id
_entity.type
_entity.pdbx_description
1 polymer ?
#
loop_
_entity_poly.entity_id
_entity_poly.type
_entity_poly.pdbx_seq_one_letter_code
_entity_poly.pdbx_strand_id
1 'polypeptide(L)'
;MNVKQLKESLGLLSLSLLFSLTSPAAQAMGIIFTHQGSGTGTLDGVPFGPADFVITGIGDTDNRENISSSVFSIDHDSASIDLNGLGSFDFITTTRTFLNGDSNTPGFSRSGIDGTDLFNGPSDSAFNGYDLLSSIGPITGSGDLLQWTLSDVVTDGGILVFDSNDTVITTFQATLVPEPITILGSLLVFSITGLVKRKSRSN
;
A
#
# COMPACT_ATOMS: atom_id res chain seq x y z
N MET A 1 65.25 32.65 6.16
CA MET A 1 63.86 32.15 6.06
C MET A 1 63.46 31.62 7.43
N ASN A 2 62.44 32.22 8.04
CA ASN A 2 62.17 32.15 9.48
C ASN A 2 61.34 30.89 9.82
N VAL A 3 61.83 30.07 10.74
CA VAL A 3 61.21 28.77 11.17
C VAL A 3 59.81 28.96 11.77
N LYS A 4 59.40 30.21 12.05
CA LYS A 4 58.06 30.55 12.52
C LYS A 4 56.93 30.43 11.48
N GLN A 5 57.20 30.34 10.18
CA GLN A 5 56.14 30.20 9.17
C GLN A 5 55.81 28.75 8.77
N LEU A 6 56.47 27.74 9.36
CA LEU A 6 56.18 26.34 9.07
C LEU A 6 55.15 25.71 10.03
N LYS A 7 54.50 26.51 10.88
CA LYS A 7 53.56 26.03 11.91
C LYS A 7 52.10 26.45 11.71
N GLU A 8 51.77 27.21 10.67
CA GLU A 8 50.44 27.79 10.50
C GLU A 8 49.72 27.43 9.18
N SER A 9 50.08 26.32 8.52
CA SER A 9 49.27 25.83 7.40
C SER A 9 48.93 24.33 7.44
N LEU A 10 49.27 23.62 8.52
CA LEU A 10 48.67 22.33 8.85
C LEU A 10 47.35 22.57 9.59
N GLY A 11 46.31 22.99 8.87
CA GLY A 11 45.05 23.37 9.51
C GLY A 11 43.85 23.43 8.58
N LEU A 12 43.86 22.67 7.49
CA LEU A 12 42.66 22.39 6.71
C LEU A 12 42.45 20.87 6.76
N LEU A 13 42.14 20.36 7.96
CA LEU A 13 41.49 19.06 8.07
C LEU A 13 40.11 19.24 7.45
N SER A 14 39.96 18.64 6.28
CA SER A 14 38.73 18.53 5.51
C SER A 14 37.61 18.04 6.44
N LEU A 15 36.69 18.94 6.80
CA LEU A 15 35.41 18.54 7.39
C LEU A 15 34.55 17.98 6.25
N SER A 16 34.94 16.81 5.75
CA SER A 16 34.11 15.97 4.90
C SER A 16 33.00 15.46 5.78
N LEU A 17 31.95 16.27 5.97
CA LEU A 17 30.72 15.83 6.59
C LEU A 17 30.23 14.68 5.71
N LEU A 18 30.39 13.44 6.20
CA LEU A 18 29.70 12.28 5.66
C LEU A 18 28.20 12.61 5.73
N PHE A 19 27.66 13.15 4.63
CA PHE A 19 26.27 12.98 4.31
C PHE A 19 26.14 11.50 3.96
N SER A 20 26.08 10.68 5.01
CA SER A 20 25.62 9.31 4.91
C SER A 20 24.26 9.41 4.23
N LEU A 21 24.24 9.05 2.95
CA LEU A 21 23.04 8.74 2.20
C LEU A 21 22.38 7.59 2.95
N THR A 22 21.63 7.91 4.01
CA THR A 22 20.63 7.01 4.53
C THR A 22 19.58 6.99 3.44
N SER A 23 19.77 6.11 2.45
CA SER A 23 18.66 5.68 1.61
C SER A 23 17.56 5.31 2.60
N PRO A 24 16.36 5.91 2.52
CA PRO A 24 15.25 5.39 3.29
C PRO A 24 15.20 3.90 2.93
N ALA A 25 15.45 3.04 3.91
CA ALA A 25 15.18 1.63 3.72
C ALA A 25 13.72 1.57 3.28
N ALA A 26 13.42 0.86 2.18
CA ALA A 26 12.04 0.57 1.83
C ALA A 26 11.40 -0.01 3.10
N GLN A 27 10.56 0.79 3.75
CA GLN A 27 9.81 0.36 4.91
C GLN A 27 8.52 -0.20 4.36
N ALA A 28 8.15 -1.39 4.85
CA ALA A 28 6.78 -1.87 4.79
C ALA A 28 5.84 -0.70 5.06
N MET A 29 4.87 -0.50 4.19
CA MET A 29 3.86 0.53 4.37
C MET A 29 2.51 -0.09 4.15
N GLY A 30 1.59 0.18 5.08
CA GLY A 30 0.20 -0.15 4.86
C GLY A 30 -0.28 0.51 3.57
N ILE A 31 -1.12 -0.17 2.80
CA ILE A 31 -1.70 0.34 1.58
C ILE A 31 -3.19 0.04 1.56
N ILE A 32 -3.98 1.06 1.22
CA ILE A 32 -5.42 0.95 1.05
C ILE A 32 -5.71 0.97 -0.44
N PHE A 33 -6.39 -0.08 -0.92
CA PHE A 33 -6.92 -0.19 -2.27
C PHE A 33 -8.42 0.10 -2.25
N THR A 34 -8.85 1.02 -3.10
CA THR A 34 -10.26 1.37 -3.27
C THR A 34 -10.68 1.06 -4.69
N HIS A 35 -11.61 0.11 -4.84
CA HIS A 35 -12.23 -0.26 -6.10
C HIS A 35 -13.69 0.20 -6.08
N GLN A 36 -14.13 0.93 -7.10
CA GLN A 36 -15.51 1.43 -7.18
C GLN A 36 -16.13 1.06 -8.51
N GLY A 37 -17.41 0.77 -8.50
CA GLY A 37 -18.19 0.47 -9.69
C GLY A 37 -19.69 0.46 -9.41
N SER A 38 -20.46 -0.06 -10.35
CA SER A 38 -21.90 -0.25 -10.21
C SER A 38 -22.29 -1.59 -10.83
N GLY A 39 -23.16 -2.34 -10.16
CA GLY A 39 -23.53 -3.69 -10.59
C GLY A 39 -24.87 -4.16 -10.04
N THR A 40 -25.40 -5.23 -10.61
CA THR A 40 -26.57 -5.98 -10.13
C THR A 40 -26.13 -7.31 -9.55
N GLY A 41 -26.99 -7.97 -8.76
CA GLY A 41 -26.65 -9.27 -8.20
C GLY A 41 -27.58 -9.75 -7.10
N THR A 42 -27.06 -10.61 -6.21
CA THR A 42 -27.74 -11.10 -5.01
C THR A 42 -26.84 -11.03 -3.78
N LEU A 43 -27.42 -10.73 -2.62
CA LEU A 43 -26.81 -10.88 -1.30
C LEU A 43 -27.65 -11.85 -0.46
N ASP A 44 -27.04 -12.97 -0.05
CA ASP A 44 -27.73 -14.07 0.64
C ASP A 44 -28.98 -14.58 -0.11
N GLY A 45 -28.87 -14.62 -1.45
CA GLY A 45 -29.97 -15.00 -2.34
C GLY A 45 -31.06 -13.93 -2.53
N VAL A 46 -30.97 -12.78 -1.86
CA VAL A 46 -31.88 -11.64 -2.08
C VAL A 46 -31.34 -10.78 -3.22
N PRO A 47 -32.11 -10.57 -4.31
CA PRO A 47 -31.64 -9.78 -5.45
C PRO A 47 -31.55 -8.29 -5.11
N PHE A 48 -30.53 -7.63 -5.66
CA PHE A 48 -30.39 -6.18 -5.68
C PHE A 48 -30.28 -5.65 -7.11
N GLY A 49 -30.85 -4.46 -7.34
CA GLY A 49 -30.77 -3.76 -8.62
C GLY A 49 -29.40 -3.10 -8.83
N PRO A 50 -29.23 -2.23 -9.85
CA PRO A 50 -27.98 -1.52 -10.03
C PRO A 50 -27.65 -0.73 -8.75
N ALA A 51 -26.57 -1.12 -8.10
CA ALA A 51 -26.09 -0.53 -6.87
C ALA A 51 -24.63 -0.13 -7.08
N ASP A 52 -24.32 1.12 -6.77
CA ASP A 52 -22.94 1.57 -6.69
C ASP A 52 -22.29 0.87 -5.50
N PHE A 53 -21.04 0.47 -5.68
CA PHE A 53 -20.27 -0.19 -4.65
C PHE A 53 -18.90 0.42 -4.47
N VAL A 54 -18.38 0.30 -3.26
CA VAL A 54 -17.01 0.65 -2.91
C VAL A 54 -16.40 -0.53 -2.17
N ILE A 55 -15.44 -1.20 -2.79
CA ILE A 55 -14.62 -2.22 -2.14
C ILE A 55 -13.36 -1.55 -1.61
N THR A 56 -13.06 -1.77 -0.34
CA THR A 56 -11.84 -1.29 0.31
C THR A 56 -11.03 -2.49 0.79
N GLY A 57 -9.83 -2.67 0.22
CA GLY A 57 -8.85 -3.67 0.66
C GLY A 57 -7.71 -3.00 1.41
N ILE A 58 -7.33 -3.56 2.55
CA ILE A 58 -6.18 -3.12 3.34
C ILE A 58 -5.10 -4.20 3.22
N GLY A 59 -3.89 -3.82 2.86
CA GLY A 59 -2.74 -4.73 2.84
C GLY A 59 -1.43 -4.03 3.18
N ASP A 60 -0.33 -4.74 2.93
CA ASP A 60 1.03 -4.27 3.18
C ASP A 60 1.87 -4.40 1.89
N THR A 61 2.62 -3.35 1.55
CA THR A 61 3.53 -3.36 0.40
C THR A 61 4.63 -4.42 0.49
N ASP A 62 5.01 -4.86 1.69
CA ASP A 62 5.98 -5.95 1.88
C ASP A 62 5.41 -7.32 1.46
N ASN A 63 4.08 -7.47 1.43
CA ASN A 63 3.40 -8.68 1.00
C ASN A 63 3.18 -8.72 -0.52
N ARG A 64 3.79 -7.80 -1.28
CA ARG A 64 3.64 -7.76 -2.73
C ARG A 64 4.31 -8.96 -3.39
N GLU A 65 3.49 -9.78 -4.02
CA GLU A 65 3.92 -10.92 -4.79
C GLU A 65 4.31 -10.51 -6.22
N ASN A 66 5.22 -11.29 -6.80
CA ASN A 66 5.65 -11.17 -8.19
C ASN A 66 5.22 -12.44 -8.94
N ILE A 67 4.07 -12.40 -9.60
CA ILE A 67 3.51 -13.57 -10.29
C ILE A 67 4.21 -13.75 -11.64
N SER A 68 4.45 -12.65 -12.36
CA SER A 68 5.20 -12.62 -13.62
C SER A 68 5.88 -11.25 -13.79
N SER A 69 6.65 -11.06 -14.87
CA SER A 69 7.41 -9.81 -15.10
C SER A 69 6.59 -8.52 -15.00
N SER A 70 5.29 -8.58 -15.25
CA SER A 70 4.36 -7.46 -15.29
C SER A 70 3.10 -7.70 -14.43
N VAL A 71 3.03 -8.81 -13.68
CA VAL A 71 1.84 -9.15 -12.88
C VAL A 71 2.18 -9.23 -11.41
N PHE A 72 1.47 -8.43 -10.62
CA PHE A 72 1.71 -8.25 -9.19
C PHE A 72 0.41 -8.44 -8.41
N SER A 73 0.50 -8.83 -7.15
CA SER A 73 -0.63 -8.84 -6.23
C SER A 73 -0.22 -8.55 -4.80
N ILE A 74 -1.15 -8.02 -4.02
CA ILE A 74 -1.04 -7.93 -2.56
C ILE A 74 -2.30 -8.56 -1.99
N ASP A 75 -2.13 -9.66 -1.26
CA ASP A 75 -3.19 -10.24 -0.45
C ASP A 75 -3.58 -9.27 0.67
N HIS A 76 -4.88 -9.12 0.90
CA HIS A 76 -5.41 -8.18 1.88
C HIS A 76 -5.38 -8.78 3.30
N ASP A 77 -5.00 -7.97 4.28
CA ASP A 77 -5.19 -8.26 5.70
C ASP A 77 -6.68 -8.24 6.08
N SER A 78 -7.44 -7.35 5.43
CA SER A 78 -8.89 -7.25 5.54
C SER A 78 -9.47 -6.56 4.31
N ALA A 79 -10.72 -6.87 3.97
CA ALA A 79 -11.44 -6.14 2.95
C ALA A 79 -12.92 -6.00 3.31
N SER A 80 -13.54 -4.91 2.86
CA SER A 80 -14.98 -4.68 3.00
C SER A 80 -15.57 -4.17 1.70
N ILE A 81 -16.89 -4.24 1.59
CA ILE A 81 -17.68 -3.67 0.50
C ILE A 81 -18.84 -2.88 1.07
N ASP A 82 -18.94 -1.60 0.66
CA ASP A 82 -20.15 -0.80 0.83
C ASP A 82 -21.00 -0.93 -0.44
N LEU A 83 -22.24 -1.37 -0.28
CA LEU A 83 -23.25 -1.49 -1.32
C LEU A 83 -24.32 -0.43 -1.09
N ASN A 84 -24.40 0.56 -1.98
CA ASN A 84 -25.34 1.66 -1.83
C ASN A 84 -26.79 1.16 -1.72
N GLY A 85 -27.44 1.46 -0.60
CA GLY A 85 -28.80 1.02 -0.28
C GLY A 85 -28.91 -0.34 0.40
N LEU A 86 -27.83 -1.11 0.53
CA LEU A 86 -27.80 -2.41 1.24
C LEU A 86 -26.96 -2.34 2.52
N GLY A 87 -25.91 -1.52 2.55
CA GLY A 87 -25.01 -1.34 3.69
C GLY A 87 -23.58 -1.82 3.41
N SER A 88 -22.76 -1.83 4.46
CA SER A 88 -21.37 -2.28 4.41
C SER A 88 -21.22 -3.67 5.00
N PHE A 89 -20.40 -4.49 4.34
CA PHE A 89 -20.14 -5.88 4.69
C PHE A 89 -18.65 -6.19 4.65
N ASP A 90 -18.16 -6.95 5.62
CA ASP A 90 -16.78 -7.43 5.63
C ASP A 90 -16.68 -8.72 4.82
N PHE A 91 -15.66 -8.82 3.96
CA PHE A 91 -15.36 -10.07 3.28
C PHE A 91 -14.80 -11.08 4.29
N ILE A 92 -15.47 -12.22 4.44
CA ILE A 92 -14.96 -13.39 5.17
C ILE A 92 -14.04 -14.21 4.27
N THR A 93 -14.34 -14.22 2.97
CA THR A 93 -13.45 -14.78 1.95
C THR A 93 -12.16 -13.97 1.91
N THR A 94 -11.00 -14.62 1.90
CA THR A 94 -9.71 -13.95 1.73
C THR A 94 -9.57 -13.38 0.33
N THR A 95 -9.09 -12.15 0.22
CA THR A 95 -9.07 -11.37 -1.05
C THR A 95 -7.71 -10.75 -1.29
N ARG A 96 -7.52 -10.22 -2.50
CA ARG A 96 -6.32 -9.51 -2.92
C ARG A 96 -6.64 -8.42 -3.92
N THR A 97 -5.72 -7.46 -4.05
CA THR A 97 -5.66 -6.57 -5.20
C THR A 97 -4.54 -7.06 -6.10
N PHE A 98 -4.80 -7.13 -7.39
CA PHE A 98 -3.79 -7.45 -8.38
C PHE A 98 -3.60 -6.30 -9.37
N LEU A 99 -2.49 -6.35 -10.11
CA LEU A 99 -2.25 -5.54 -11.29
C LEU A 99 -1.75 -6.45 -12.40
N ASN A 100 -2.46 -6.44 -13.53
CA ASN A 100 -1.97 -6.98 -14.79
C ASN A 100 -1.37 -5.85 -15.63
N GLY A 101 -0.04 -5.75 -15.65
CA GLY A 101 0.70 -4.74 -16.41
C GLY A 101 0.68 -4.95 -17.93
N ASP A 102 0.33 -6.14 -18.43
CA ASP A 102 0.19 -6.38 -19.87
C ASP A 102 -1.06 -5.69 -20.42
N SER A 103 -2.12 -5.61 -19.62
CA SER A 103 -3.36 -4.90 -19.94
C SER A 103 -3.48 -3.52 -19.27
N ASN A 104 -2.56 -3.19 -18.36
CA ASN A 104 -2.62 -2.02 -17.49
C ASN A 104 -3.93 -1.95 -16.70
N THR A 105 -4.29 -3.07 -16.05
CA THR A 105 -5.59 -3.24 -15.39
C THR A 105 -5.37 -3.72 -13.95
N PRO A 106 -5.68 -2.92 -12.93
CA PRO A 106 -5.80 -3.41 -11.57
C PRO A 106 -7.11 -4.18 -11.41
N GLY A 107 -7.22 -4.97 -10.36
CA GLY A 107 -8.47 -5.64 -10.05
C GLY A 107 -8.52 -6.20 -8.64
N PHE A 108 -9.68 -6.73 -8.29
CA PHE A 108 -9.98 -7.36 -7.02
C PHE A 108 -10.30 -8.83 -7.25
N SER A 109 -9.65 -9.71 -6.49
CA SER A 109 -9.79 -11.16 -6.65
C SER A 109 -9.68 -11.88 -5.31
N ARG A 110 -9.88 -13.21 -5.34
CA ARG A 110 -9.56 -14.06 -4.19
C ARG A 110 -8.06 -14.05 -3.92
N SER A 111 -7.68 -14.20 -2.65
CA SER A 111 -6.26 -14.31 -2.26
C SER A 111 -5.57 -15.54 -2.87
N GLY A 112 -4.25 -15.44 -3.01
CA GLY A 112 -3.39 -16.46 -3.62
C GLY A 112 -3.28 -16.34 -5.14
N ILE A 113 -2.15 -16.80 -5.70
CA ILE A 113 -1.76 -16.57 -7.11
C ILE A 113 -2.83 -16.97 -8.14
N ASP A 114 -3.56 -18.05 -7.89
CA ASP A 114 -4.59 -18.62 -8.77
C ASP A 114 -6.02 -18.15 -8.41
N GLY A 115 -6.14 -17.14 -7.54
CA GLY A 115 -7.42 -16.61 -7.10
C GLY A 115 -8.20 -15.99 -8.26
N THR A 116 -9.47 -16.39 -8.41
CA THR A 116 -10.37 -15.91 -9.46
C THR A 116 -10.76 -14.45 -9.25
N ASP A 117 -10.88 -13.71 -10.34
CA ASP A 117 -11.22 -12.29 -10.33
C ASP A 117 -12.71 -12.05 -10.10
N LEU A 118 -13.00 -11.02 -9.30
CA LEU A 118 -14.33 -10.45 -9.12
C LEU A 118 -14.52 -9.23 -10.04
N PHE A 119 -13.48 -8.40 -10.12
CA PHE A 119 -13.57 -7.07 -10.69
C PHE A 119 -12.25 -6.70 -11.34
N ASN A 120 -12.30 -6.35 -12.62
CA ASN A 120 -11.13 -5.96 -13.40
C ASN A 120 -11.32 -4.54 -13.87
N GLY A 121 -10.53 -3.58 -13.40
CA GLY A 121 -10.57 -2.24 -13.93
C GLY A 121 -10.23 -1.11 -12.96
N PRO A 122 -10.00 0.09 -13.52
CA PRO A 122 -10.08 0.40 -14.95
C PRO A 122 -8.83 0.03 -15.74
N SER A 123 -8.96 -0.21 -17.04
CA SER A 123 -7.79 -0.30 -17.93
C SER A 123 -7.33 1.10 -18.35
N ASP A 124 -6.13 1.51 -17.96
CA ASP A 124 -5.59 2.85 -18.25
C ASP A 124 -4.06 2.87 -18.37
N SER A 125 -3.52 3.63 -19.33
CA SER A 125 -2.08 3.83 -19.48
C SER A 125 -1.34 4.38 -18.25
N ALA A 126 -2.05 5.02 -17.32
CA ALA A 126 -1.52 5.49 -16.05
C ALA A 126 -0.95 4.36 -15.17
N PHE A 127 -1.37 3.10 -15.39
CA PHE A 127 -0.81 1.94 -14.69
C PHE A 127 0.47 1.40 -15.32
N ASN A 128 0.99 1.99 -16.40
CA ASN A 128 2.22 1.53 -17.02
C ASN A 128 3.42 1.69 -16.08
N GLY A 129 4.04 0.57 -15.70
CA GLY A 129 5.14 0.52 -14.73
C GLY A 129 4.70 0.69 -13.28
N TYR A 130 3.39 0.77 -13.01
CA TYR A 130 2.87 0.65 -11.65
C TYR A 130 3.10 -0.78 -11.14
N ASP A 131 3.37 -0.94 -9.85
CA ASP A 131 3.76 -2.22 -9.25
C ASP A 131 3.10 -2.48 -7.89
N LEU A 132 2.04 -1.74 -7.56
CA LEU A 132 1.34 -1.78 -6.27
C LEU A 132 2.15 -1.31 -5.05
N LEU A 133 3.34 -0.72 -5.22
CA LEU A 133 4.17 -0.23 -4.11
C LEU A 133 4.05 1.27 -3.84
N SER A 134 3.15 1.96 -4.55
CA SER A 134 2.96 3.40 -4.42
C SER A 134 1.49 3.79 -4.49
N SER A 135 1.19 5.01 -4.03
CA SER A 135 -0.13 5.60 -4.21
C SER A 135 -0.37 5.93 -5.68
N ILE A 136 -1.59 5.68 -6.16
CA ILE A 136 -2.02 6.05 -7.50
C ILE A 136 -3.52 6.38 -7.49
N GLY A 137 -3.94 7.25 -8.40
CA GLY A 137 -5.34 7.57 -8.61
C GLY A 137 -5.92 8.65 -7.69
N PRO A 138 -7.25 8.85 -7.72
CA PRO A 138 -8.23 8.00 -8.40
C PRO A 138 -8.10 8.05 -9.94
N ILE A 139 -8.19 6.88 -10.58
CA ILE A 139 -8.26 6.73 -12.05
C ILE A 139 -9.62 6.09 -12.36
N THR A 140 -10.34 6.65 -13.32
CA THR A 140 -11.67 6.17 -13.74
C THR A 140 -11.61 5.75 -15.20
N GLY A 141 -12.22 4.62 -15.54
CA GLY A 141 -12.25 4.08 -16.90
C GLY A 141 -13.24 2.93 -17.06
N SER A 142 -13.05 2.13 -18.10
CA SER A 142 -13.85 0.91 -18.32
C SER A 142 -13.21 -0.27 -17.61
N GLY A 143 -14.06 -1.15 -17.07
CA GLY A 143 -13.68 -2.44 -16.51
C GLY A 143 -14.81 -3.45 -16.63
N ASP A 144 -14.64 -4.57 -15.93
CA ASP A 144 -15.50 -5.74 -15.98
C ASP A 144 -15.90 -6.16 -14.57
N LEU A 145 -17.16 -6.55 -14.39
CA LEU A 145 -17.63 -7.36 -13.27
C LEU A 145 -17.73 -8.81 -13.73
N LEU A 146 -17.12 -9.72 -12.97
CA LEU A 146 -17.02 -11.13 -13.33
C LEU A 146 -17.83 -12.00 -12.35
N GLN A 147 -18.56 -12.99 -12.87
CA GLN A 147 -19.34 -13.90 -12.02
C GLN A 147 -18.47 -14.88 -11.24
N TRP A 148 -18.67 -14.86 -9.92
CA TRP A 148 -18.09 -15.74 -8.90
C TRP A 148 -18.53 -17.22 -8.98
N THR A 149 -19.16 -17.69 -10.05
CA THR A 149 -19.87 -18.99 -10.05
C THR A 149 -18.99 -20.22 -9.84
N LEU A 150 -17.66 -20.05 -9.80
CA LEU A 150 -16.73 -21.11 -9.44
C LEU A 150 -16.68 -21.39 -7.93
N SER A 151 -16.98 -20.42 -7.07
CA SER A 151 -17.04 -20.59 -5.60
C SER A 151 -17.74 -19.42 -4.91
N ASP A 152 -18.33 -19.66 -3.75
CA ASP A 152 -19.05 -18.64 -2.98
C ASP A 152 -18.13 -17.55 -2.46
N VAL A 153 -18.57 -16.29 -2.54
CA VAL A 153 -17.99 -15.23 -1.72
C VAL A 153 -18.86 -14.82 -0.58
N VAL A 154 -18.33 -15.17 0.58
CA VAL A 154 -18.94 -15.01 1.88
C VAL A 154 -18.50 -13.66 2.42
N THR A 155 -19.48 -12.83 2.74
CA THR A 155 -19.36 -11.66 3.60
C THR A 155 -20.07 -11.93 4.93
N ASP A 156 -19.92 -11.04 5.91
CA ASP A 156 -20.71 -11.08 7.14
C ASP A 156 -22.21 -10.80 6.93
N GLY A 157 -22.59 -10.31 5.75
CA GLY A 157 -23.97 -10.17 5.27
C GLY A 157 -24.52 -11.36 4.48
N GLY A 158 -23.73 -12.42 4.27
CA GLY A 158 -24.10 -13.62 3.50
C GLY A 158 -23.31 -13.78 2.21
N ILE A 159 -23.82 -14.59 1.27
CA ILE A 159 -23.12 -14.83 0.00
C ILE A 159 -23.40 -13.69 -0.97
N LEU A 160 -22.35 -12.98 -1.40
CA LEU A 160 -22.39 -11.96 -2.43
C LEU A 160 -22.16 -12.59 -3.81
N VAL A 161 -23.03 -12.27 -4.75
CA VAL A 161 -22.90 -12.64 -6.16
C VAL A 161 -23.22 -11.42 -7.00
N PHE A 162 -22.30 -10.98 -7.86
CA PHE A 162 -22.60 -10.01 -8.91
C PHE A 162 -22.98 -10.72 -10.21
N ASP A 163 -23.87 -10.10 -10.99
CA ASP A 163 -24.06 -10.48 -12.39
C ASP A 163 -22.85 -10.04 -13.22
N SER A 164 -22.43 -10.88 -14.16
CA SER A 164 -21.32 -10.53 -15.06
C SER A 164 -21.70 -9.34 -15.93
N ASN A 165 -20.76 -8.43 -16.11
CA ASN A 165 -20.88 -7.32 -17.03
C ASN A 165 -19.50 -6.90 -17.54
N ASP A 166 -19.24 -7.17 -18.82
CA ASP A 166 -17.96 -6.91 -19.50
C ASP A 166 -17.78 -5.42 -19.89
N THR A 167 -18.64 -4.53 -19.41
CA THR A 167 -18.50 -3.08 -19.62
C THR A 167 -19.18 -2.32 -18.48
N VAL A 168 -18.42 -2.01 -17.44
CA VAL A 168 -18.81 -1.12 -16.35
C VAL A 168 -17.84 0.06 -16.22
N ILE A 169 -18.34 1.20 -15.75
CA ILE A 169 -17.49 2.31 -15.35
C ILE A 169 -16.90 1.95 -13.98
N THR A 170 -15.59 2.01 -13.88
CA THR A 170 -14.83 1.60 -12.70
C THR A 170 -13.87 2.70 -12.28
N THR A 171 -13.58 2.77 -10.99
CA THR A 171 -12.53 3.66 -10.45
C THR A 171 -11.62 2.87 -9.52
N PHE A 172 -10.32 3.05 -9.68
CA PHE A 172 -9.31 2.48 -8.80
C PHE A 172 -8.48 3.59 -8.15
N GLN A 173 -8.14 3.39 -6.88
CA GLN A 173 -7.20 4.21 -6.15
C GLN A 173 -6.38 3.32 -5.21
N ALA A 174 -5.09 3.61 -5.09
CA ALA A 174 -4.26 3.08 -4.01
C ALA A 174 -3.69 4.24 -3.20
N THR A 175 -3.73 4.12 -1.87
CA THR A 175 -3.21 5.13 -0.95
C THR A 175 -2.31 4.46 0.08
N LEU A 176 -1.02 4.83 0.06
CA LEU A 176 -0.09 4.48 1.11
C LEU A 176 -0.49 5.12 2.45
N VAL A 177 -0.41 4.33 3.51
CA VAL A 177 -0.69 4.71 4.90
C VAL A 177 0.63 4.70 5.66
N PRO A 178 1.21 5.87 5.95
CA PRO A 178 2.44 5.93 6.74
C PRO A 178 2.25 5.29 8.11
N GLU A 179 3.21 4.49 8.55
CA GLU A 179 3.22 4.01 9.92
C GLU A 179 3.21 5.21 10.90
N PRO A 180 2.53 5.09 12.05
CA PRO A 180 2.61 6.08 13.10
C PRO A 180 4.08 6.28 13.50
N ILE A 181 4.62 7.49 13.32
CA ILE A 181 6.00 7.80 13.71
C ILE A 181 6.13 7.56 15.21
N THR A 182 6.76 6.46 15.61
CA THR A 182 7.04 6.18 17.02
C THR A 182 8.22 7.06 17.45
N ILE A 183 7.93 8.30 17.89
CA ILE A 183 8.92 9.22 18.45
C ILE A 183 9.30 8.75 19.87
N LEU A 184 10.08 7.67 19.99
CA LEU A 184 10.59 7.19 21.29
C LEU A 184 12.09 6.87 21.30
N GLY A 185 12.80 6.94 20.16
CA GLY A 185 14.22 6.54 20.08
C GLY A 185 15.28 7.64 20.18
N SER A 186 14.93 8.92 19.97
CA SER A 186 15.93 9.99 19.77
C SER A 186 16.16 10.93 20.96
N LEU A 187 15.52 10.69 22.11
CA LEU A 187 15.64 11.53 23.32
C LEU A 187 16.71 11.06 24.34
N LEU A 188 17.63 10.17 23.93
CA LEU A 188 18.68 9.60 24.79
C LEU A 188 20.11 9.98 24.37
N VAL A 189 20.32 11.16 23.77
CA VAL A 189 21.66 11.70 23.47
C VAL A 189 21.86 13.10 24.05
N PHE A 190 21.51 13.30 25.31
CA PHE A 190 22.07 14.39 26.11
C PHE A 190 22.12 13.95 27.57
N SER A 191 23.28 13.53 28.08
CA SER A 191 23.72 13.72 29.48
C SER A 191 24.94 12.86 29.85
N ILE A 192 26.17 13.13 29.37
CA ILE A 192 27.37 12.96 30.24
C ILE A 192 28.56 13.81 29.76
N THR A 193 28.59 15.09 30.12
CA THR A 193 29.85 15.85 30.23
C THR A 193 29.87 16.63 31.54
N GLY A 194 29.86 15.90 32.64
CA GLY A 194 30.17 16.41 33.97
C GLY A 194 31.35 15.65 34.54
N LEU A 195 32.60 15.96 34.12
CA LEU A 195 33.78 15.51 34.85
C LEU A 195 34.35 16.63 35.72
N VAL A 196 34.08 16.45 36.99
CA VAL A 196 34.49 17.19 38.18
C VAL A 196 36.00 17.49 38.18
N LYS A 197 36.37 18.77 38.24
CA LYS A 197 37.74 19.19 38.56
C LYS A 197 37.95 19.09 40.08
N ARG A 198 38.47 17.94 40.52
CA ARG A 198 38.78 17.64 41.93
C ARG A 198 39.91 18.54 42.44
N LYS A 199 39.64 19.23 43.56
CA LYS A 199 40.58 20.03 44.35
C LYS A 199 41.67 19.14 44.95
N SER A 200 42.94 19.46 44.71
CA SER A 200 44.08 18.89 45.45
C SER A 200 44.69 19.97 46.34
N ARG A 201 44.77 19.67 47.64
CA ARG A 201 45.56 20.39 48.65
C ARG A 201 46.79 19.52 48.94
N SER A 202 47.96 20.11 49.04
CA SER A 202 49.06 19.55 49.84
C SER A 202 50.00 20.66 50.35
N ASN A 203 50.15 20.64 51.67
CA ASN A 203 51.14 21.26 52.58
C ASN A 203 51.28 22.79 52.59
#